data_AF-A0A9N7AZT1-F1
#
_entry.id   AF-A0A9N7AZT1-F1
#
_cell.length_a   1.000
_cell.length_b   1.000
_cell.length_c   1.000
_cell.angle_alpha   90.00
_cell.angle_beta   90.00
_cell.angle_gamma   90.00
#
_symmetry.space_group_name_H-M   'P 1'
#
loop_
_entity.id
_entity.type
_entity.pdbx_description
1 polymer ?
#
loop_
_entity_poly.entity_id
_entity_poly.type
_entity_poly.pdbx_seq_one_letter_code
_entity_poly.pdbx_strand_id
1 'polypeptide(L)'
;METVSTNIAGVTQEQIYKEFIRLGMEQLIAQDLSKRYYHNELTYRDLENLEKQFDIKFDNLISKIDNVKSELNTKIDNVEKNLQKDISNLDAKIDTVEKNLQKDISNLDIKIDAVEKNLHVKIDTVKSELNTKIDNVEKNLNLKIDGLNIKIDNVEKNLMSLSEMLKWVLGIMGAMSITMIAGLIFAFISK
;
A
#
# COMPACT_ATOMS: atom_id res chain seq x y z
N MET A 1 -6.74 69.48 48.85
CA MET A 1 -5.29 69.47 49.06
C MET A 1 -4.80 70.88 48.82
N GLU A 2 -4.29 71.52 49.87
CA GLU A 2 -3.79 72.89 49.85
C GLU A 2 -2.67 73.04 48.81
N THR A 3 -2.79 74.04 47.95
CA THR A 3 -1.68 74.49 47.11
C THR A 3 -0.64 75.14 48.02
N VAL A 4 0.36 74.37 48.43
CA VAL A 4 1.55 74.91 49.09
C VAL A 4 2.29 75.74 48.05
N SER A 5 2.02 77.05 48.05
CA SER A 5 2.82 78.01 47.32
C SER A 5 4.19 78.07 48.00
N THR A 6 5.12 77.21 47.57
CA THR A 6 6.53 77.35 47.93
C THR A 6 7.02 78.62 47.25
N ASN A 7 6.97 79.72 48.00
CA ASN A 7 7.63 80.97 47.66
C ASN A 7 9.14 80.72 47.80
N ILE A 8 9.71 80.01 46.83
CA ILE A 8 11.16 79.88 46.71
C ILE A 8 11.62 81.28 46.32
N ALA A 9 12.20 82.02 47.28
CA ALA A 9 12.90 83.26 46.97
C ALA A 9 14.03 82.93 46.00
N GLY A 10 13.75 83.01 44.70
CA GLY A 10 14.70 82.68 43.65
C GLY A 10 15.91 83.59 43.76
N VAL A 11 17.10 83.02 43.73
CA VAL A 11 18.35 83.80 43.69
C VAL A 11 18.35 84.56 42.36
N THR A 12 18.40 85.88 42.39
CA THR A 12 18.45 86.73 41.20
C THR A 12 19.82 86.63 40.51
N GLN A 13 19.88 86.87 39.20
CA GLN A 13 21.14 86.93 38.45
C GLN A 13 22.16 87.88 39.12
N GLU A 14 21.69 89.03 39.62
CA GLU A 14 22.51 90.03 40.29
C GLU A 14 23.10 89.50 41.61
N GLN A 15 22.33 88.71 42.38
CA GLN A 15 22.84 88.05 43.58
C GLN A 15 23.93 87.03 43.23
N ILE A 16 23.74 86.24 42.17
CA ILE A 16 24.74 85.27 41.68
C ILE A 16 26.01 85.99 41.20
N TYR A 17 25.85 87.08 40.44
CA TYR A 17 26.95 87.91 39.94
C TYR A 17 27.77 88.51 41.08
N LYS A 18 27.13 89.16 42.06
CA LYS A 18 27.82 89.74 43.23
C LYS A 18 28.59 88.69 44.01
N GLU A 19 28.04 87.48 44.13
CA GLU A 19 28.70 86.37 44.82
C GLU A 19 29.93 85.88 44.07
N PHE A 20 29.88 85.77 42.73
CA PHE A 20 31.06 85.46 41.91
C PHE A 20 32.16 86.53 42.01
N ILE A 21 31.80 87.81 42.00
CA ILE A 21 32.76 88.90 42.24
C ILE A 21 33.36 88.81 43.65
N ARG A 22 32.54 88.51 44.67
CA ARG A 22 33.00 88.32 46.06
C ARG A 22 34.01 87.18 46.20
N LEU A 23 33.86 86.13 45.38
CA LEU A 23 34.78 84.98 45.33
C LEU A 23 36.06 85.27 44.51
N GLY A 24 36.24 86.50 44.02
CA GLY A 24 37.44 86.91 43.28
C GLY A 24 37.42 86.55 41.79
N MET A 25 36.24 86.25 41.23
CA MET A 25 36.10 85.98 39.80
C MET A 25 36.22 87.28 39.00
N GLU A 26 36.88 87.21 37.84
CA GLU A 26 37.02 88.35 36.93
C GLU A 26 35.64 88.85 36.46
N GLN A 27 35.49 90.16 36.27
CA GLN A 27 34.19 90.82 36.13
C GLN A 27 33.39 90.34 34.93
N LEU A 28 34.03 90.15 33.77
CA LEU A 28 33.38 89.64 32.56
C LEU A 28 33.01 88.17 32.71
N ILE A 29 33.88 87.37 33.32
CA ILE A 29 33.64 85.94 33.60
C ILE A 29 32.46 85.77 34.57
N ALA A 30 32.40 86.56 35.65
CA ALA A 30 31.29 86.54 36.61
C ALA A 30 29.97 86.94 35.96
N GLN A 31 30.00 87.92 35.05
CA GLN A 31 28.81 88.40 34.34
C GLN A 31 28.26 87.34 33.37
N ASP A 32 29.12 86.64 32.65
CA ASP A 32 28.74 85.52 31.77
C ASP A 32 28.23 84.31 32.57
N LEU A 33 28.94 83.88 33.62
CA LEU A 33 28.54 82.71 34.41
C LEU A 33 27.26 82.95 35.21
N SER A 34 27.04 84.14 35.78
CA SER A 34 25.83 84.44 36.54
C SER A 34 24.58 84.39 35.67
N LYS A 35 24.68 84.87 34.43
CA LYS A 35 23.62 84.77 33.43
C LYS A 35 23.31 83.30 33.08
N ARG A 36 24.36 82.51 32.80
CA ARG A 36 24.24 81.08 32.49
C ARG A 36 23.64 80.26 33.64
N TYR A 37 24.05 80.54 34.88
CA TYR A 37 23.53 79.89 36.08
C TYR A 37 22.07 80.28 36.35
N TYR A 38 21.73 81.56 36.26
CA TYR A 38 20.36 82.02 36.49
C TYR A 38 19.36 81.44 35.47
N HIS A 39 19.80 81.22 34.22
CA HIS A 39 18.97 80.67 33.15
C HIS A 39 19.14 79.14 32.98
N ASN A 40 19.94 78.47 33.81
CA ASN A 40 20.27 77.04 33.70
C ASN A 40 20.76 76.62 32.29
N GLU A 41 21.45 77.50 31.57
CA GLU A 41 21.86 77.29 30.17
C GLU A 41 22.83 76.10 30.00
N LEU A 42 23.56 75.71 31.06
CA LEU A 42 24.38 74.49 31.05
C LEU A 42 23.52 73.23 31.18
N THR A 43 22.57 73.20 32.12
CA THR A 43 21.69 72.05 32.35
C THR A 43 20.84 71.70 31.14
N TYR A 44 20.27 72.70 30.45
CA TYR A 44 19.49 72.47 29.23
C TYR A 44 20.33 71.85 28.11
N ARG A 45 21.59 72.27 27.98
CA ARG A 45 22.52 71.74 26.98
C ARG A 45 22.89 70.29 27.24
N ASP A 46 23.09 69.92 28.51
CA ASP A 46 23.37 68.54 28.88
C ASP A 46 22.16 67.62 28.64
N LEU A 47 20.95 68.10 28.90
CA LEU A 47 19.71 67.38 28.58
C LEU A 47 19.52 67.20 27.07
N GLU A 48 19.76 68.25 26.28
CA GLU A 48 19.70 68.18 24.81
C GLU A 48 20.74 67.19 24.26
N ASN A 49 21.95 67.18 24.83
CA ASN A 49 22.98 66.20 24.46
C ASN A 49 22.56 64.77 24.82
N LEU A 50 21.90 64.58 25.96
CA LEU A 50 21.41 63.28 26.40
C LEU A 50 20.27 62.78 25.51
N GLU A 51 19.33 63.64 25.16
CA GLU A 51 18.24 63.37 24.22
C GLU A 51 18.80 62.91 22.87
N LYS A 52 19.73 63.68 22.29
CA LYS A 52 20.43 63.31 21.05
C LYS A 52 21.13 61.95 21.15
N GLN A 53 21.78 61.66 22.28
CA GLN A 53 22.42 60.35 22.48
C GLN A 53 21.41 59.20 22.58
N PHE A 54 20.24 59.43 23.18
CA PHE A 54 19.17 58.44 23.24
C PHE A 54 18.58 58.18 21.85
N ASP A 55 18.30 59.23 21.08
CA ASP A 55 17.78 59.12 19.72
C ASP A 55 18.74 58.29 18.84
N ILE A 56 20.03 58.61 18.86
CA ILE A 56 21.05 57.86 18.11
C ILE A 56 21.09 56.38 18.53
N LYS A 57 20.98 56.09 19.84
CA LYS A 57 20.95 54.70 20.32
C LYS A 57 19.67 53.98 19.91
N PHE A 58 18.55 54.68 19.89
CA PHE A 58 17.24 54.14 19.50
C PHE A 58 17.22 53.81 18.00
N ASP A 59 17.70 54.72 17.15
CA ASP A 59 17.84 54.49 15.71
C ASP A 59 18.76 53.30 15.39
N ASN A 60 19.87 53.16 16.12
CA ASN A 60 20.77 52.02 16.00
C ASN A 60 20.07 50.70 16.39
N LEU A 61 19.27 50.71 17.46
CA LEU A 61 18.50 49.54 17.87
C LEU A 61 17.46 49.15 16.83
N ILE A 62 16.70 50.12 16.29
CA ILE A 62 15.75 49.89 15.19
C ILE A 62 16.48 49.27 13.99
N SER A 63 17.60 49.86 13.58
CA SER A 63 18.40 49.36 12.46
C SER A 63 18.87 47.92 12.66
N LYS A 64 19.28 47.55 13.89
CA LYS A 64 19.66 46.16 14.22
C LYS A 64 18.47 45.22 14.17
N ILE A 65 17.31 45.64 14.66
CA ILE A 65 16.06 44.85 14.62
C ILE A 65 15.64 44.60 13.17
N ASP A 66 15.68 45.63 12.32
CA ASP A 66 15.34 45.52 10.91
C ASP A 66 16.31 44.60 10.16
N ASN A 67 17.62 44.68 10.46
CA ASN A 67 18.60 43.77 9.86
C ASN A 67 18.33 42.31 10.27
N VAL A 68 18.10 42.04 11.57
CA VAL A 68 17.77 40.70 12.06
C VAL A 68 16.49 40.18 11.42
N LYS A 69 15.46 41.02 11.29
CA LYS A 69 14.19 40.66 10.64
C LYS A 69 14.42 40.29 9.16
N SER A 70 15.23 41.07 8.44
CA SER A 70 15.58 40.80 7.05
C SER A 70 16.33 39.48 6.88
N GLU A 71 17.32 39.22 7.74
CA GLU A 71 18.08 37.96 7.74
C GLU A 71 17.19 36.75 8.04
N LEU A 72 16.26 36.88 9.00
CA LEU A 72 15.31 35.82 9.35
C LEU A 72 14.33 35.55 8.21
N ASN A 73 13.76 36.58 7.59
CA ASN A 73 12.89 36.41 6.43
C ASN A 73 13.62 35.66 5.30
N THR A 74 14.85 36.07 4.98
CA THR A 74 15.68 35.41 3.96
C THR A 74 15.94 33.94 4.30
N LYS A 75 16.18 33.61 5.57
CA LYS A 75 16.36 32.22 6.01
C LYS A 75 15.07 31.41 5.90
N ILE A 76 13.93 32.00 6.27
CA ILE A 76 12.61 31.36 6.15
C ILE A 76 12.29 31.06 4.69
N ASP A 77 12.45 32.03 3.79
CA ASP A 77 12.21 31.85 2.35
C ASP A 77 13.07 30.73 1.75
N ASN A 78 14.34 30.65 2.16
CA ASN A 78 15.24 29.58 1.72
C ASN A 78 14.82 28.21 2.25
N VAL A 79 14.37 28.12 3.51
CA VAL A 79 13.85 26.86 4.08
C VAL A 79 12.57 26.44 3.35
N GLU A 80 11.65 27.36 3.12
CA GLU A 80 10.40 27.10 2.38
C GLU A 80 10.69 26.58 0.97
N LYS A 81 11.59 27.23 0.24
CA LYS A 81 12.01 26.81 -1.11
C LYS A 81 12.63 25.42 -1.13
N ASN A 82 13.47 25.10 -0.13
CA ASN A 82 14.09 23.78 -0.02
C ASN A 82 13.06 22.70 0.30
N LEU A 83 12.15 22.95 1.24
CA LEU A 83 11.06 22.03 1.58
C LEU A 83 10.15 21.78 0.37
N GLN A 84 9.80 22.84 -0.38
CA GLN A 84 9.00 22.69 -1.59
C GLN A 84 9.69 21.81 -2.64
N LYS A 85 11.01 21.97 -2.81
CA LYS A 85 11.82 21.13 -3.71
C LYS A 85 11.85 19.67 -3.25
N ASP A 86 12.01 19.42 -1.95
CA ASP A 86 12.03 18.08 -1.38
C ASP A 86 10.68 17.38 -1.53
N ILE A 87 9.58 18.10 -1.32
CA ILE A 87 8.21 17.62 -1.58
C ILE A 87 8.06 17.23 -3.06
N SER A 88 8.40 18.11 -4.01
CA SER A 88 8.31 17.79 -5.44
C SER A 88 9.17 16.56 -5.82
N ASN A 89 10.34 16.39 -5.21
CA ASN A 89 11.20 15.23 -5.45
C ASN A 89 10.58 13.93 -4.87
N LEU A 90 9.92 14.01 -3.73
CA LEU A 90 9.20 12.88 -3.13
C LEU A 90 8.01 12.48 -3.98
N ASP A 91 7.21 13.44 -4.45
CA ASP A 91 6.08 13.19 -5.35
C ASP A 91 6.54 12.43 -6.61
N ALA A 92 7.62 12.89 -7.25
CA ALA A 92 8.18 12.21 -8.44
C ALA A 92 8.67 10.78 -8.14
N LYS A 93 9.22 10.54 -6.94
CA LYS A 93 9.62 9.19 -6.51
C LYS A 93 8.40 8.30 -6.25
N ILE A 94 7.35 8.84 -5.64
CA ILE A 94 6.08 8.14 -5.40
C ILE A 94 5.44 7.74 -6.74
N ASP A 95 5.32 8.67 -7.69
CA ASP A 95 4.81 8.40 -9.04
C ASP A 95 5.59 7.29 -9.76
N THR A 96 6.91 7.27 -9.58
CA THR A 96 7.78 6.26 -10.18
C THR A 96 7.54 4.88 -9.56
N VAL A 97 7.41 4.82 -8.23
CA VAL A 97 7.11 3.57 -7.51
C VAL A 97 5.73 3.05 -7.90
N GLU A 98 4.72 3.92 -7.97
CA GLU A 98 3.36 3.56 -8.39
C GLU A 98 3.32 2.96 -9.79
N LYS A 99 3.99 3.60 -10.77
CA LYS A 99 4.10 3.08 -12.14
C LYS A 99 4.78 1.72 -12.21
N ASN A 100 5.84 1.51 -11.43
CA ASN A 100 6.54 0.22 -11.37
C ASN A 100 5.66 -0.87 -10.76
N LEU A 101 4.97 -0.58 -9.66
CA LEU A 101 4.04 -1.52 -9.03
C LEU A 101 2.88 -1.88 -9.96
N GLN A 102 2.32 -0.90 -10.68
CA GLN A 102 1.26 -1.15 -11.66
C GLN A 102 1.73 -2.07 -12.79
N LYS A 103 2.97 -1.87 -13.27
CA LYS A 103 3.59 -2.74 -14.28
C LYS A 103 3.81 -4.16 -13.75
N ASP A 104 4.28 -4.30 -12.52
CA ASP A 104 4.52 -5.61 -11.90
C ASP A 104 3.21 -6.37 -11.69
N ILE A 105 2.14 -5.69 -11.26
CA ILE A 105 0.79 -6.26 -11.16
C ILE A 105 0.31 -6.77 -12.53
N SER A 106 0.38 -5.93 -13.58
CA SER A 106 -0.02 -6.36 -14.92
C SER A 106 0.80 -7.53 -15.46
N ASN A 107 2.10 -7.60 -15.15
CA ASN A 107 2.94 -8.73 -15.53
C ASN A 107 2.55 -10.01 -14.77
N LEU A 108 2.14 -9.90 -13.49
CA LEU A 108 1.66 -11.03 -12.71
C LEU A 108 0.33 -11.55 -13.25
N ASP A 109 -0.61 -10.66 -13.60
CA ASP A 109 -1.88 -11.05 -14.21
C ASP A 109 -1.66 -11.86 -15.50
N ILE A 110 -0.78 -11.38 -16.40
CA ILE A 110 -0.42 -12.11 -17.63
C ILE A 110 0.17 -13.49 -17.33
N LYS A 111 1.01 -13.61 -16.29
CA LYS A 111 1.59 -14.90 -15.90
C LYS A 111 0.54 -15.84 -15.33
N ILE A 112 -0.40 -15.33 -14.53
CA ILE A 112 -1.51 -16.10 -13.96
C ILE A 112 -2.38 -16.64 -15.09
N ASP A 113 -2.80 -15.78 -16.04
CA ASP A 113 -3.59 -16.19 -17.20
C ASP A 113 -2.90 -17.28 -18.03
N ALA A 114 -1.59 -17.14 -18.24
CA ALA A 114 -0.80 -18.12 -18.98
C ALA A 114 -0.71 -19.48 -18.26
N VAL A 115 -0.61 -19.48 -16.93
CA VAL A 115 -0.62 -20.69 -16.10
C VAL A 115 -1.99 -21.34 -16.11
N GLU A 116 -3.06 -20.56 -15.93
CA GLU A 116 -4.44 -21.04 -15.96
C GLU A 116 -4.76 -21.72 -17.29
N LYS A 117 -4.44 -21.06 -18.42
CA LYS A 117 -4.63 -21.62 -19.75
C LYS A 117 -3.85 -22.92 -19.95
N ASN A 118 -2.59 -22.98 -19.49
CA ASN A 118 -1.78 -24.20 -19.58
C ASN A 118 -2.38 -25.35 -18.75
N LEU A 119 -2.87 -25.05 -17.55
CA LEU A 119 -3.51 -26.05 -16.69
C LEU A 119 -4.80 -26.57 -17.33
N HIS A 120 -5.63 -25.70 -17.92
CA HIS A 120 -6.83 -26.10 -18.63
C HIS A 120 -6.52 -27.07 -19.78
N VAL A 121 -5.55 -26.73 -20.64
CA VAL A 121 -5.10 -27.60 -21.74
C VAL A 121 -4.60 -28.95 -21.25
N LYS A 122 -3.81 -28.97 -20.17
CA LYS A 122 -3.32 -30.23 -19.57
C LYS A 122 -4.46 -31.09 -19.02
N ILE A 123 -5.44 -30.47 -18.35
CA ILE A 123 -6.62 -31.16 -17.83
C ILE A 123 -7.43 -31.79 -18.99
N ASP A 124 -7.68 -31.03 -20.05
CA ASP A 124 -8.41 -31.54 -21.22
C ASP A 124 -7.68 -32.68 -21.92
N THR A 125 -6.36 -32.60 -21.99
CA THR A 125 -5.51 -33.64 -22.58
C THR A 125 -5.61 -34.92 -21.76
N VAL A 126 -5.41 -34.85 -20.45
CA VAL A 126 -5.52 -36.01 -19.54
C VAL A 126 -6.93 -36.61 -19.59
N LYS A 127 -7.98 -35.78 -19.63
CA LYS A 127 -9.37 -36.23 -19.76
C LYS A 127 -9.58 -37.01 -21.06
N SER A 128 -9.08 -36.50 -22.19
CA SER A 128 -9.18 -37.17 -23.50
C SER A 128 -8.43 -38.50 -23.53
N GLU A 129 -7.21 -38.54 -22.99
CA GLU A 129 -6.41 -39.76 -22.89
C GLU A 129 -7.09 -40.84 -22.01
N LEU A 130 -7.67 -40.43 -20.89
CA LEU A 130 -8.40 -41.34 -20.00
C LEU A 130 -9.67 -41.89 -20.68
N ASN A 131 -10.45 -41.03 -21.34
CA ASN A 131 -11.62 -41.48 -22.11
C ASN A 131 -11.23 -42.51 -23.18
N THR A 132 -10.18 -42.23 -23.95
CA THR A 132 -9.68 -43.15 -24.99
C THR A 132 -9.25 -44.51 -24.39
N LYS A 133 -8.59 -44.49 -23.23
CA LYS A 133 -8.22 -45.72 -22.52
C LYS A 133 -9.43 -46.50 -22.05
N ILE A 134 -10.45 -45.81 -21.52
CA ILE A 134 -11.71 -46.42 -21.08
C ILE A 134 -12.42 -47.07 -22.26
N ASP A 135 -12.59 -46.36 -23.38
CA ASP A 135 -13.24 -46.87 -24.60
C ASP A 135 -12.54 -48.12 -25.14
N ASN A 136 -11.20 -48.12 -25.13
CA ASN A 136 -10.41 -49.29 -25.55
C ASN A 136 -10.59 -50.48 -24.61
N VAL A 137 -10.64 -50.26 -23.29
CA VAL A 137 -10.92 -51.33 -22.33
C VAL A 137 -12.32 -51.89 -22.53
N GLU A 138 -13.33 -51.02 -22.68
CA GLU A 138 -14.71 -51.42 -22.94
C GLU A 138 -14.82 -52.26 -24.22
N LYS A 139 -14.24 -51.82 -25.32
CA LYS A 139 -14.21 -52.56 -26.59
C LYS A 139 -13.55 -53.93 -26.44
N ASN A 140 -12.40 -54.00 -25.75
CA ASN A 140 -11.70 -55.27 -25.54
C ASN A 140 -12.49 -56.24 -24.66
N LEU A 141 -13.21 -55.75 -23.65
CA LEU A 141 -14.10 -56.56 -22.83
C LEU A 141 -15.28 -57.08 -23.63
N ASN A 142 -15.93 -56.24 -24.44
CA ASN A 142 -17.03 -56.64 -25.31
C ASN A 142 -16.60 -57.74 -26.30
N LEU A 143 -15.45 -57.60 -26.96
CA LEU A 143 -14.92 -58.63 -27.84
C LEU A 143 -14.67 -59.97 -27.13
N LYS A 144 -14.18 -59.94 -25.88
CA LYS A 144 -14.00 -61.16 -25.08
C LYS A 144 -15.34 -61.80 -24.71
N ILE A 145 -16.34 -60.99 -24.36
CA ILE A 145 -17.71 -61.44 -24.06
C ILE A 145 -18.33 -62.08 -25.31
N ASP A 146 -18.25 -61.44 -26.47
CA ASP A 146 -18.74 -61.99 -27.74
C ASP A 146 -18.08 -63.33 -28.06
N GLY A 147 -16.76 -63.43 -27.87
CA GLY A 147 -16.03 -64.68 -28.05
C GLY A 147 -16.45 -65.79 -27.07
N LEU A 148 -16.83 -65.44 -25.84
CA LEU A 148 -17.40 -66.39 -24.88
C LEU A 148 -18.81 -66.83 -25.28
N ASN A 149 -19.65 -65.90 -25.73
CA ASN A 149 -21.01 -66.20 -26.20
C ASN A 149 -20.98 -67.19 -27.37
N ILE A 150 -20.10 -66.99 -28.36
CA ILE A 150 -19.93 -67.93 -29.49
C ILE A 150 -19.54 -69.34 -28.99
N LYS A 151 -18.65 -69.43 -28.00
CA LYS A 151 -18.24 -70.73 -27.42
C LYS A 151 -19.40 -71.39 -26.68
N ILE A 152 -20.19 -70.61 -25.92
CA ILE A 152 -21.39 -71.09 -25.23
C ILE A 152 -22.41 -71.62 -26.24
N ASP A 153 -22.75 -70.84 -27.27
CA ASP A 153 -23.67 -71.25 -28.34
C ASP A 153 -23.25 -72.58 -29.00
N ASN A 154 -21.94 -72.76 -29.21
CA ASN A 154 -21.41 -73.98 -29.78
C ASN A 154 -21.54 -75.19 -28.82
N VAL A 155 -21.31 -74.98 -27.52
CA VAL A 155 -21.55 -76.00 -26.50
C VAL A 155 -23.03 -76.37 -26.42
N GLU A 156 -23.92 -75.38 -26.42
CA GLU A 156 -25.37 -75.60 -26.43
C GLU A 156 -25.83 -76.41 -27.64
N LYS A 157 -25.34 -76.08 -28.84
CA LYS A 157 -25.62 -76.86 -30.06
C LYS A 157 -25.16 -78.32 -29.96
N ASN A 158 -23.95 -78.54 -29.44
CA ASN A 158 -23.41 -79.89 -29.26
C ASN A 158 -24.25 -80.70 -28.25
N LEU A 159 -24.67 -80.08 -27.14
CA LEU A 159 -25.53 -80.70 -26.15
C LEU A 159 -26.93 -81.02 -26.72
N MET A 160 -27.52 -80.13 -27.50
CA MET A 160 -28.80 -80.38 -28.19
C MET A 160 -28.71 -81.58 -29.13
N SER A 161 -27.67 -81.63 -29.97
CA SER A 161 -27.42 -82.75 -30.89
C SER A 161 -27.27 -84.08 -30.15
N LEU A 162 -26.50 -84.11 -29.05
CA LEU A 162 -26.35 -85.31 -28.22
C LEU A 162 -27.69 -85.75 -27.59
N SER A 163 -28.49 -84.80 -27.11
CA SER A 163 -29.83 -85.05 -26.58
C SER A 163 -30.77 -85.64 -27.65
N GLU A 164 -30.74 -85.12 -28.88
CA GLU A 164 -31.52 -85.67 -30.00
C GLU A 164 -31.08 -87.10 -30.34
N MET A 165 -29.77 -87.36 -30.42
CA MET A 165 -29.24 -88.72 -30.60
C MET A 165 -29.70 -89.68 -29.51
N LEU A 166 -29.70 -89.25 -28.25
CA LEU A 166 -30.16 -90.06 -27.13
C LEU A 166 -31.66 -90.40 -27.26
N LYS A 167 -32.50 -89.43 -27.63
CA LYS A 167 -33.93 -89.68 -27.91
C LYS A 167 -34.12 -90.73 -28.99
N TRP A 168 -33.34 -90.66 -30.08
CA TRP A 168 -33.36 -91.65 -31.15
C TRP A 168 -32.96 -93.04 -30.67
N VAL A 169 -31.85 -93.17 -29.94
CA VAL A 169 -31.37 -94.46 -29.41
C VAL A 169 -32.38 -95.07 -28.45
N LEU A 170 -32.93 -94.29 -27.53
CA LEU A 170 -33.97 -94.76 -26.60
C LEU A 170 -35.23 -95.22 -27.34
N GLY A 171 -35.64 -94.51 -28.39
CA GLY A 171 -36.77 -94.91 -29.24
C GLY A 171 -36.52 -96.25 -29.94
N ILE A 172 -35.34 -96.45 -30.53
CA ILE A 172 -34.95 -97.71 -31.17
C ILE A 172 -34.88 -98.85 -30.14
N MET A 173 -34.25 -98.63 -28.98
CA MET A 173 -34.18 -99.61 -27.90
C MET A 173 -35.56 -100.03 -27.38
N GLY A 174 -36.46 -99.07 -27.18
CA GLY A 174 -37.84 -99.33 -26.80
C GLY A 174 -38.56 -100.20 -27.83
N ALA A 175 -38.44 -99.86 -29.12
CA ALA A 175 -39.03 -100.64 -30.21
C ALA A 175 -38.46 -102.08 -30.27
N MET A 176 -37.14 -102.25 -30.17
CA MET A 176 -36.50 -103.57 -30.13
C MET A 176 -36.96 -104.42 -28.93
N SER A 177 -37.15 -103.79 -27.77
CA SER A 177 -37.61 -104.49 -26.57
C SER A 177 -39.04 -105.01 -26.74
N ILE A 178 -39.93 -104.19 -27.31
CA ILE A 178 -41.31 -104.58 -27.62
C ILE A 178 -41.34 -105.74 -28.62
N THR A 179 -40.56 -105.67 -29.71
CA THR A 179 -40.53 -106.74 -30.72
C THR A 179 -39.95 -108.04 -30.16
N MET A 180 -38.93 -107.97 -29.30
CA MET A 180 -38.35 -109.15 -28.64
C MET A 180 -39.35 -109.83 -27.69
N ILE A 181 -40.09 -109.06 -26.88
CA ILE A 181 -41.15 -109.58 -26.00
C ILE A 181 -42.28 -110.20 -26.82
N ALA A 182 -42.75 -109.53 -27.87
CA ALA A 182 -43.80 -110.06 -28.75
C ALA A 182 -43.38 -111.37 -29.42
N GLY A 183 -42.12 -111.46 -29.90
CA GLY A 183 -41.56 -112.68 -30.47
C GLY A 183 -41.51 -113.86 -29.48
N LEU A 184 -41.11 -113.60 -28.22
CA LEU A 184 -41.12 -114.61 -27.16
C LEU A 184 -42.54 -115.10 -26.82
N ILE A 185 -43.52 -114.18 -26.73
CA ILE A 185 -44.93 -114.53 -26.50
C ILE A 185 -45.47 -115.40 -27.64
N PHE A 186 -45.21 -115.01 -28.89
CA PHE A 186 -45.63 -115.78 -30.07
C PHE A 186 -45.02 -117.20 -30.08
N ALA A 187 -43.73 -117.32 -29.76
CA ALA A 187 -43.04 -118.60 -29.66
C ALA A 187 -43.60 -119.51 -28.53
N PHE A 188 -44.09 -118.93 -27.44
CA PHE A 188 -44.71 -119.67 -26.34
C PHE A 188 -46.13 -120.13 -26.65
N ILE A 189 -46.95 -119.30 -27.31
CA ILE A 189 -48.33 -119.64 -27.70
C ILE A 189 -48.36 -120.67 -28.85
N SER A 190 -47.33 -120.70 -29.70
CA SER A 190 -47.26 -121.60 -30.87
C SER A 190 -46.77 -123.03 -30.56
N LYS A 191 -46.55 -123.36 -29.28
CA LYS A 191 -46.13 -124.68 -28.78
C LYS A 191 -47.30 -125.35 -28.07
#